data_AF-A0A8S3GLQ7-F1
#
_entry.id   AF-A0A8S3GLQ7-F1
#
_cell.length_a   1.000
_cell.length_b   1.000
_cell.length_c   1.000
_cell.angle_alpha   90.00
_cell.angle_beta   90.00
_cell.angle_gamma   90.00
#
_symmetry.space_group_name_H-M   'P 1'
#
loop_
_entity.id
_entity.type
_entity.pdbx_description
1 polymer ?
#
loop_
_entity_poly.entity_id
_entity_poly.type
_entity_poly.pdbx_seq_one_letter_code
_entity_poly.pdbx_strand_id
1 'polypeptide(L)'
;TYERLALIDDALACYSKALAMHEKLNNKQTNDYHRLSAIYIGIAGIHSIKQDKDQSLKYLYEALNTELNTEQPSREILLNCYNDIGFLFFAKEKYDESLTNYEKALDISTQIYPATHPNIGIIHLNIGNIYQAQNQYKDALENFKK
;
A
#
# COMPACT_ATOMS: atom_id res chain seq x y z
N THR A 1 -20.32 2.88 15.14
CA THR A 1 -21.57 3.67 15.23
C THR A 1 -21.95 4.14 13.83
N TYR A 2 -23.24 4.35 13.55
CA TYR A 2 -23.76 4.77 12.24
C TYR A 2 -23.02 5.97 11.62
N GLU A 3 -22.52 6.87 12.46
CA GLU A 3 -21.67 8.02 12.09
C GLU A 3 -20.39 7.62 11.34
N ARG A 4 -19.71 6.53 11.76
CA ARG A 4 -18.51 6.03 11.08
C ARG A 4 -18.81 5.54 9.66
N LEU A 5 -19.98 4.92 9.46
CA LEU A 5 -20.40 4.43 8.13
C LEU A 5 -20.75 5.60 7.21
N ALA A 6 -21.46 6.61 7.72
CA ALA A 6 -21.77 7.82 6.94
C ALA A 6 -20.50 8.56 6.48
N LEU A 7 -19.52 8.73 7.38
CA LEU A 7 -18.23 9.36 7.05
C LEU A 7 -17.43 8.56 6.00
N ILE A 8 -17.54 7.24 6.01
CA ILE A 8 -16.90 6.37 5.03
C ILE A 8 -17.52 6.54 3.64
N ASP A 9 -18.85 6.65 3.56
CA ASP A 9 -19.55 6.81 2.29
C ASP A 9 -19.33 8.22 1.70
N ASP A 10 -19.24 9.24 2.55
CA ASP A 10 -18.83 10.59 2.14
C ASP A 10 -17.40 10.62 1.59
N ALA A 11 -16.47 9.91 2.23
CA ALA A 11 -15.09 9.81 1.76
C ALA A 11 -15.01 9.12 0.38
N LEU A 12 -15.76 8.03 0.17
CA LEU A 12 -15.86 7.39 -1.14
C LEU A 12 -16.43 8.35 -2.19
N ALA A 13 -17.48 9.10 -1.86
CA ALA A 13 -18.07 10.07 -2.77
C ALA A 13 -17.08 11.17 -3.17
N CYS A 14 -16.23 11.63 -2.25
CA CYS A 14 -15.14 12.57 -2.54
C CYS A 14 -14.12 11.96 -3.51
N TYR A 15 -13.68 10.72 -3.29
CA TYR A 15 -12.74 10.06 -4.19
C TYR A 15 -13.34 9.78 -5.57
N SER A 16 -14.61 9.38 -5.67
CA SER A 16 -15.29 9.20 -6.96
C SER A 16 -15.40 10.52 -7.74
N LYS A 17 -15.64 11.64 -7.05
CA LYS A 17 -15.63 12.97 -7.68
C LYS A 17 -14.22 13.34 -8.17
N ALA A 18 -13.19 13.08 -7.36
CA ALA A 18 -11.80 13.35 -7.73
C ALA A 18 -11.38 12.52 -8.95
N LEU A 19 -11.78 11.25 -9.02
CA LEU A 19 -11.55 10.36 -10.16
C LEU A 19 -12.23 10.90 -11.43
N ALA A 20 -13.52 11.29 -11.34
CA ALA A 20 -14.26 11.84 -12.47
C ALA A 20 -13.70 13.19 -12.95
N MET A 21 -13.12 14.00 -12.07
CA MET A 21 -12.41 15.23 -12.45
C MET A 21 -11.14 14.90 -13.22
N HIS A 22 -10.37 13.90 -12.76
CA HIS A 22 -9.16 13.45 -13.43
C HIS A 22 -9.45 12.91 -14.85
N GLU A 23 -10.48 12.06 -15.01
CA GLU A 23 -10.90 11.54 -16.32
C GLU A 23 -11.28 12.65 -17.32
N LYS A 24 -11.89 13.73 -16.83
CA LYS A 24 -12.27 14.90 -17.65
C LYS A 24 -11.08 15.78 -18.05
N LEU A 25 -10.01 15.77 -17.26
CA LEU A 25 -8.90 16.70 -17.44
C LEU A 25 -7.96 16.30 -18.59
N ASN A 26 -8.00 15.05 -19.08
CA ASN A 26 -7.32 14.50 -20.27
C ASN A 26 -5.94 15.12 -20.61
N ASN A 27 -5.17 15.49 -19.60
CA ASN A 27 -3.84 16.04 -19.72
C ASN A 27 -2.89 14.95 -19.22
N LYS A 28 -2.07 14.43 -20.14
CA LYS A 28 -1.12 13.33 -19.87
C LYS A 28 0.13 13.83 -19.11
N GLN A 29 -0.02 14.68 -18.10
CA GLN A 29 1.11 15.16 -17.33
C GLN A 29 1.42 14.22 -16.16
N THR A 30 2.71 14.03 -15.83
CA THR A 30 3.19 13.15 -14.75
C THR A 30 2.52 13.44 -13.40
N ASN A 31 2.24 14.72 -13.10
CA ASN A 31 1.54 15.13 -11.87
C ASN A 31 0.11 14.61 -11.75
N ASP A 32 -0.53 14.27 -12.87
CA ASP A 32 -1.90 13.74 -12.87
C ASP A 32 -1.92 12.27 -12.47
N TYR A 33 -0.90 11.49 -12.87
CA TYR A 33 -0.77 10.09 -12.50
C TYR A 33 -0.52 9.91 -10.99
N HIS A 34 0.37 10.70 -10.38
CA HIS A 34 0.59 10.64 -8.92
C HIS A 34 -0.69 10.93 -8.13
N ARG A 35 -1.47 11.92 -8.58
CA ARG A 35 -2.77 12.26 -7.96
C ARG A 35 -3.77 11.11 -8.13
N LEU A 36 -3.81 10.50 -9.30
CA LEU A 36 -4.66 9.35 -9.57
C LEU A 36 -4.27 8.15 -8.69
N SER A 37 -2.98 7.82 -8.59
CA SER A 37 -2.47 6.79 -7.69
C SER A 37 -2.87 7.05 -6.24
N ALA A 38 -2.73 8.29 -5.76
CA ALA A 38 -3.14 8.69 -4.41
C ALA A 38 -4.67 8.55 -4.18
N ILE A 39 -5.49 8.87 -5.19
CA ILE A 39 -6.94 8.64 -5.14
C ILE A 39 -7.24 7.13 -4.98
N TYR A 40 -6.58 6.28 -5.76
CA TYR A 40 -6.77 4.83 -5.65
C TYR A 40 -6.32 4.27 -4.30
N ILE A 41 -5.20 4.73 -3.74
CA ILE A 41 -4.78 4.38 -2.37
C ILE A 41 -5.84 4.79 -1.35
N GLY A 42 -6.40 5.99 -1.49
CA GLY A 42 -7.48 6.47 -0.62
C GLY A 42 -8.73 5.59 -0.67
N ILE A 43 -9.14 5.17 -1.86
CA ILE A 43 -10.26 4.23 -2.05
C ILE A 43 -9.93 2.87 -1.43
N ALA A 44 -8.71 2.36 -1.64
CA ALA A 44 -8.26 1.10 -1.06
C ALA A 44 -8.31 1.12 0.47
N GLY A 45 -7.81 2.18 1.10
CA GLY A 45 -7.86 2.37 2.55
C GLY A 45 -9.30 2.32 3.09
N ILE A 46 -10.27 2.86 2.35
CA ILE A 46 -11.69 2.75 2.72
C ILE A 46 -12.18 1.30 2.65
N HIS A 47 -11.88 0.57 1.57
CA HIS A 47 -12.25 -0.84 1.47
C HIS A 47 -11.60 -1.69 2.55
N SER A 48 -10.36 -1.38 2.94
CA SER A 48 -9.70 -1.97 4.12
C SER A 48 -10.49 -1.72 5.42
N ILE A 49 -11.00 -0.50 5.64
CA ILE A 49 -11.86 -0.19 6.80
C ILE A 49 -13.18 -0.97 6.73
N LYS A 50 -13.74 -1.16 5.54
CA LYS A 50 -14.93 -1.99 5.30
C LYS A 50 -14.66 -3.50 5.41
N GLN A 51 -13.41 -3.90 5.68
CA GLN A 51 -12.93 -5.30 5.68
C GLN A 51 -13.06 -6.00 4.31
N ASP A 52 -13.26 -5.23 3.24
CA ASP A 52 -13.29 -5.70 1.87
C ASP A 52 -11.87 -5.76 1.31
N LYS A 53 -11.15 -6.82 1.69
CA LYS A 53 -9.75 -7.03 1.30
C LYS A 53 -9.58 -7.17 -0.21
N ASP A 54 -10.59 -7.68 -0.93
CA ASP A 54 -10.52 -7.91 -2.37
C ASP A 54 -10.57 -6.59 -3.14
N GLN A 55 -11.52 -5.70 -2.82
CA GLN A 55 -11.56 -4.37 -3.43
C GLN A 55 -10.37 -3.53 -3.00
N SER A 56 -9.94 -3.61 -1.74
CA SER A 56 -8.74 -2.90 -1.28
C SER A 56 -7.51 -3.30 -2.12
N LEU A 57 -7.31 -4.60 -2.33
CA LEU A 57 -6.20 -5.10 -3.12
C LEU A 57 -6.30 -4.67 -4.59
N LYS A 58 -7.50 -4.73 -5.18
CA LYS A 58 -7.76 -4.25 -6.53
C LYS A 58 -7.30 -2.81 -6.71
N TYR A 59 -7.75 -1.89 -5.85
CA TYR A 59 -7.41 -0.48 -5.97
C TYR A 59 -5.94 -0.18 -5.67
N LEU A 60 -5.28 -0.94 -4.79
CA LEU A 60 -3.82 -0.81 -4.62
C LEU A 60 -3.05 -1.24 -5.87
N TYR A 61 -3.50 -2.26 -6.59
CA TYR A 61 -2.90 -2.62 -7.88
C TYR A 61 -3.15 -1.56 -8.96
N GLU A 62 -4.34 -0.95 -9.01
CA GLU A 62 -4.59 0.18 -9.91
C GLU A 62 -3.67 1.36 -9.61
N ALA A 63 -3.46 1.68 -8.32
CA ALA A 63 -2.51 2.71 -7.89
C ALA A 63 -1.08 2.36 -8.31
N LEU A 64 -0.63 1.13 -8.02
CA LEU A 64 0.71 0.67 -8.36
C LEU A 64 0.96 0.71 -9.87
N ASN A 65 0.02 0.22 -10.67
CA ASN A 65 0.15 0.20 -12.13
C ASN A 65 0.12 1.62 -12.71
N THR A 66 -0.72 2.51 -12.17
CA THR A 66 -0.76 3.93 -12.56
C THR A 66 0.61 4.57 -12.33
N GLU A 67 1.20 4.34 -11.15
CA GLU A 67 2.47 4.90 -10.75
C GLU A 67 3.65 4.37 -11.58
N LEU A 68 3.67 3.07 -11.86
CA LEU A 68 4.72 2.42 -12.66
C LEU A 68 4.68 2.82 -14.14
N ASN A 69 3.53 3.28 -14.65
CA ASN A 69 3.40 3.78 -16.02
C ASN A 69 3.89 5.23 -16.19
N THR A 70 4.35 5.88 -15.13
CA THR A 70 4.90 7.24 -15.20
C THR A 70 6.37 7.25 -15.61
N GLU A 71 6.82 8.33 -16.24
CA GLU A 71 8.25 8.51 -16.55
C GLU A 71 9.12 8.67 -15.30
N GLN A 72 8.54 9.15 -14.20
CA GLN A 72 9.22 9.40 -12.93
C GLN A 72 8.37 8.91 -11.76
N PRO A 73 8.35 7.59 -11.48
CA PRO A 73 7.55 7.03 -10.39
C PRO A 73 7.96 7.58 -9.02
N SER A 74 6.96 7.98 -8.25
CA SER A 74 7.12 8.38 -6.86
C SER A 74 7.46 7.18 -6.00
N ARG A 75 8.68 7.18 -5.46
CA ARG A 75 9.15 6.15 -4.53
C ARG A 75 8.27 6.04 -3.29
N GLU A 76 7.73 7.15 -2.79
CA GLU A 76 6.85 7.14 -1.62
C GLU A 76 5.51 6.45 -1.93
N ILE A 77 4.91 6.70 -3.10
CA ILE A 77 3.68 6.04 -3.52
C ILE A 77 3.91 4.54 -3.71
N LEU A 78 4.99 4.17 -4.39
CA LEU A 78 5.36 2.76 -4.60
C LEU A 78 5.61 2.04 -3.27
N LEU A 79 6.32 2.67 -2.33
CA LEU A 79 6.55 2.14 -0.99
C LEU A 79 5.23 1.84 -0.28
N ASN A 80 4.32 2.81 -0.25
CA ASN A 80 3.01 2.65 0.41
C ASN A 80 2.20 1.52 -0.24
N CYS A 81 2.14 1.47 -1.57
CA CYS A 81 1.46 0.41 -2.30
C CYS A 81 2.01 -0.97 -1.94
N TYR A 82 3.33 -1.17 -2.00
CA TYR A 82 3.93 -2.47 -1.68
C TYR A 82 3.71 -2.86 -0.22
N ASN A 83 3.83 -1.92 0.72
CA ASN A 83 3.57 -2.18 2.13
C ASN A 83 2.12 -2.63 2.37
N ASP A 84 1.14 -1.92 1.81
CA ASP A 84 -0.28 -2.21 2.02
C ASP A 84 -0.71 -3.52 1.32
N ILE A 85 -0.18 -3.79 0.12
CA ILE A 85 -0.37 -5.07 -0.57
C ILE A 85 0.23 -6.21 0.26
N GLY A 86 1.44 -6.03 0.79
CA GLY A 86 2.10 -6.99 1.68
C GLY A 86 1.25 -7.31 2.90
N PHE A 87 0.69 -6.29 3.55
CA PHE A 87 -0.22 -6.43 4.67
C PHE A 87 -1.49 -7.22 4.32
N LEU A 88 -2.12 -6.92 3.18
CA LEU A 88 -3.32 -7.62 2.75
C LEU A 88 -3.06 -9.09 2.43
N PHE A 89 -1.91 -9.42 1.84
CA PHE A 89 -1.52 -10.81 1.61
C PHE A 89 -1.22 -11.56 2.91
N PHE A 90 -0.55 -10.93 3.87
CA PHE A 90 -0.38 -11.50 5.21
C PHE A 90 -1.73 -11.80 5.87
N ALA A 91 -2.67 -10.86 5.79
CA ALA A 91 -4.03 -11.03 6.31
C ALA A 91 -4.87 -12.07 5.54
N LYS A 92 -4.36 -12.60 4.42
CA LYS A 92 -4.92 -13.71 3.65
C LYS A 92 -4.10 -15.00 3.80
N GLU A 93 -3.12 -15.02 4.71
CA GLU A 93 -2.19 -16.14 4.94
C GLU A 93 -1.38 -16.53 3.68
N LYS A 94 -1.23 -15.58 2.75
CA LYS A 94 -0.44 -15.68 1.53
C LYS A 94 0.97 -15.17 1.79
N TYR A 95 1.74 -15.96 2.53
CA TYR A 95 3.01 -15.53 3.11
C TYR A 95 4.08 -15.20 2.06
N ASP A 96 4.20 -16.00 0.99
CA ASP A 96 5.21 -15.78 -0.05
C ASP A 96 4.93 -14.51 -0.85
N GLU A 97 3.67 -14.26 -1.21
CA GLU A 97 3.28 -12.99 -1.85
C GLU A 97 3.47 -11.81 -0.90
N SER A 98 3.20 -11.98 0.39
CA SER A 98 3.42 -10.94 1.40
C SER A 98 4.89 -10.57 1.54
N LEU A 99 5.78 -11.56 1.68
CA LEU A 99 7.24 -11.36 1.74
C LEU A 99 7.75 -10.64 0.50
N THR A 100 7.35 -11.08 -0.69
CA THR A 100 7.76 -10.45 -1.96
C THR A 100 7.43 -8.96 -1.99
N ASN A 101 6.27 -8.57 -1.45
CA ASN A 101 5.87 -7.16 -1.42
C ASN A 101 6.61 -6.37 -0.33
N TYR A 102 6.81 -6.95 0.86
CA TYR A 102 7.60 -6.29 1.91
C TYR A 102 9.07 -6.14 1.55
N GLU A 103 9.67 -7.08 0.81
CA GLU A 103 11.04 -6.95 0.30
C GLU A 103 11.18 -5.79 -0.69
N LYS A 104 10.20 -5.60 -1.58
CA LYS A 104 10.15 -4.44 -2.49
C LYS A 104 9.96 -3.13 -1.71
N ALA A 105 9.10 -3.13 -0.70
CA ALA A 105 8.93 -1.98 0.19
C ALA A 105 10.25 -1.67 0.92
N LEU A 106 10.97 -2.69 1.40
CA LEU A 106 12.25 -2.52 2.09
C LEU A 106 13.31 -1.92 1.18
N ASP A 107 13.46 -2.45 -0.04
CA ASP A 107 14.41 -1.92 -1.03
C ASP A 107 14.17 -0.43 -1.29
N ILE A 108 12.92 -0.04 -1.56
CA ILE A 108 12.57 1.37 -1.77
C ILE A 108 12.82 2.20 -0.50
N SER A 109 12.42 1.69 0.67
CA SER A 109 12.57 2.38 1.95
C SER A 109 14.04 2.69 2.26
N THR A 110 14.97 1.79 1.93
CA THR A 110 16.42 2.01 2.14
C THR A 110 17.02 3.05 1.17
N GLN A 111 16.35 3.33 0.05
CA GLN A 111 16.78 4.35 -0.91
C GLN A 111 16.27 5.76 -0.57
N ILE A 112 15.18 5.87 0.20
CA ILE A 112 14.56 7.16 0.55
C ILE A 112 14.85 7.60 1.99
N TYR A 113 15.14 6.65 2.89
CA TYR A 113 15.34 6.93 4.30
C TYR A 113 16.70 6.41 4.81
N PRO A 114 17.27 7.06 5.85
CA PRO A 114 18.40 6.48 6.57
C PRO A 114 18.00 5.15 7.22
N ALA A 115 18.97 4.27 7.45
CA ALA A 115 18.75 2.94 8.04
C ALA A 115 18.02 2.95 9.40
N THR A 116 18.09 4.07 10.14
CA THR A 116 17.44 4.25 11.45
C THR A 116 15.98 4.71 11.36
N HIS A 117 15.44 4.88 10.15
CA HIS A 117 14.10 5.39 9.98
C HIS A 117 13.03 4.36 10.41
N PRO A 118 11.99 4.78 11.17
CA PRO A 118 10.98 3.86 11.71
C PRO A 118 10.30 2.96 10.67
N ASN A 119 10.10 3.45 9.44
CA ASN A 119 9.47 2.66 8.37
C ASN A 119 10.25 1.38 8.04
N ILE A 120 11.59 1.42 8.09
CA ILE A 120 12.43 0.24 7.85
C ILE A 120 12.19 -0.81 8.96
N GLY A 121 12.15 -0.37 10.22
CA GLY A 121 11.84 -1.25 11.36
C GLY A 121 10.43 -1.84 11.29
N ILE A 122 9.44 -1.08 10.84
CA ILE A 122 8.07 -1.59 10.65
C ILE A 122 8.03 -2.68 9.57
N ILE A 123 8.76 -2.52 8.47
CA ILE A 123 8.83 -3.55 7.42
C ILE A 123 9.51 -4.82 7.95
N HIS A 124 10.61 -4.70 8.69
CA HIS A 124 11.25 -5.84 9.35
C HIS A 124 10.34 -6.53 10.37
N LEU A 125 9.58 -5.77 11.15
CA LEU A 125 8.58 -6.32 12.07
C LEU A 125 7.54 -7.16 11.30
N ASN A 126 7.04 -6.67 10.18
CA ASN A 126 6.06 -7.39 9.36
C ASN A 126 6.66 -8.67 8.74
N ILE A 127 7.89 -8.61 8.22
CA ILE A 127 8.61 -9.79 7.72
C ILE A 127 8.83 -10.82 8.83
N GLY A 128 9.24 -10.35 10.02
CA GLY A 128 9.43 -11.21 11.19
C GLY A 128 8.12 -11.90 11.62
N ASN A 129 7.00 -11.19 11.58
CA ASN A 129 5.67 -11.76 11.87
C ASN A 129 5.28 -12.85 10.86
N ILE A 130 5.63 -12.69 9.58
CA ILE A 130 5.39 -13.71 8.56
C ILE A 130 6.20 -14.97 8.86
N TYR A 131 7.51 -14.84 9.11
CA TYR A 131 8.35 -15.98 9.47
C TYR A 131 7.89 -16.66 10.76
N GLN A 132 7.42 -15.89 11.74
CA GLN A 132 6.81 -16.45 12.94
C GLN A 132 5.56 -17.28 12.62
N ALA A 133 4.68 -16.78 11.75
CA ALA A 133 3.49 -17.51 11.30
C ALA A 133 3.84 -18.80 10.54
N GLN A 134 4.99 -18.82 9.86
CA GLN A 134 5.55 -20.00 9.19
C GLN A 134 6.39 -20.92 10.11
N ASN A 135 6.45 -20.65 11.42
CA ASN A 135 7.31 -21.36 12.41
C ASN A 135 8.83 -21.25 12.13
N GLN A 136 9.25 -20.29 11.32
CA GLN A 136 10.64 -19.98 11.04
C GLN A 136 11.23 -19.02 12.07
N TYR A 137 11.31 -19.50 13.32
CA TYR A 137 11.66 -18.65 14.47
C TYR A 137 13.05 -17.99 14.40
N LYS A 138 14.00 -18.63 13.70
CA LYS A 138 15.34 -18.05 13.50
C LYS A 138 15.28 -16.82 12.61
N ASP A 139 14.60 -16.93 11.47
CA ASP A 139 14.44 -15.86 10.49
C ASP A 139 13.58 -14.71 11.06
N ALA A 140 12.55 -15.06 11.86
CA ALA A 140 11.76 -14.08 12.60
C ALA A 140 12.62 -13.27 13.58
N LEU A 141 13.42 -13.95 14.41
CA LEU A 141 14.28 -13.30 15.40
C LEU A 141 15.35 -12.41 14.74
N GLU A 142 15.89 -12.81 13.59
CA GLU A 142 16.82 -11.95 12.85
C GLU A 142 16.15 -10.64 12.41
N ASN A 143 14.93 -10.73 11.88
CA ASN A 143 14.19 -9.55 11.45
C ASN A 143 13.78 -8.65 12.62
N PHE A 144 13.36 -9.21 13.76
CA PHE A 144 13.01 -8.41 14.94
C PHE A 144 14.20 -7.69 15.60
N LYS A 145 15.44 -8.02 15.22
CA LYS A 145 16.66 -7.35 15.69
C LYS A 145 17.12 -6.21 14.79
N LYS A 146 16.58 -6.11 13.58
CA LYS A 146 16.87 -5.05 12.61
C LYS A 146 15.98 -3.85 12.89
#